data_AF-A0A965TYD5-F1
#
_entry.id   AF-A0A965TYD5-F1
#
_cell.length_a   1.000
_cell.length_b   1.000
_cell.length_c   1.000
_cell.angle_alpha   90.00
_cell.angle_beta   90.00
_cell.angle_gamma   90.00
#
_symmetry.space_group_name_H-M   'P 1'
#
loop_
_entity.id
_entity.type
_entity.pdbx_description
1 polymer ?
#
loop_
_entity_poly.entity_id
_entity_poly.type
_entity_poly.pdbx_seq_one_letter_code
_entity_poly.pdbx_strand_id
1 'polypeptide(L)'
;MGNSVLNKAKYSSNNTDEWYTDYSTIEKELVHYEPQFRGKKVLCNCDDPYESAFAKYFLKNFNNLQLKKLVCISYAKSAMHSTEDDKGLILSIDHMPSSKNKV
;
A
#
# COMPACT_ATOMS: atom_id res chain seq x y z
N MET A 1 -30.72 14.84 19.42
CA MET A 1 -29.77 15.70 18.68
C MET A 1 -28.71 14.82 18.06
N GLY A 2 -28.72 14.66 16.73
CA GLY A 2 -27.77 13.83 16.00
C GLY A 2 -26.43 14.53 15.74
N ASN A 3 -25.38 13.75 15.52
CA ASN A 3 -24.00 14.18 15.23
C ASN A 3 -23.86 14.88 13.86
N SER A 4 -24.59 15.98 13.65
CA SER A 4 -24.57 16.77 12.40
C SER A 4 -23.20 17.38 12.10
N VAL A 5 -22.36 17.56 13.12
CA VAL A 5 -20.98 18.06 12.98
C VAL A 5 -20.05 16.99 12.40
N LEU A 6 -20.18 15.72 12.82
CA LEU A 6 -19.35 14.62 12.29
C LEU A 6 -19.70 14.30 10.82
N ASN A 7 -20.98 14.43 10.44
CA ASN A 7 -21.38 14.24 9.04
C ASN A 7 -20.82 15.34 8.12
N LYS A 8 -20.62 16.57 8.60
CA LYS A 8 -20.09 17.67 7.75
C LYS A 8 -18.64 17.47 7.32
N ALA A 9 -17.80 16.83 8.14
CA ALA A 9 -16.42 16.53 7.77
C ALA A 9 -16.33 15.61 6.55
N LYS A 10 -17.22 14.60 6.49
CA LYS A 10 -17.30 13.61 5.40
C LYS A 10 -17.72 14.18 4.03
N TYR A 11 -18.32 15.37 3.99
CA TYR A 11 -18.83 15.97 2.74
C TYR A 11 -18.23 17.35 2.45
N SER A 12 -17.20 17.77 3.19
CA SER A 12 -16.54 19.03 2.92
C SER A 12 -15.70 18.92 1.64
N SER A 13 -15.59 20.00 0.86
CA SER A 13 -14.70 20.07 -0.31
C SER A 13 -13.22 19.96 0.07
N ASN A 14 -12.92 20.10 1.36
CA ASN A 14 -11.63 19.90 2.01
C ASN A 14 -11.54 18.53 2.70
N ASN A 15 -12.43 17.59 2.37
CA ASN A 15 -12.29 16.18 2.71
C ASN A 15 -11.19 15.57 1.82
N THR A 16 -10.02 16.19 1.89
CA THR A 16 -8.76 15.65 1.41
C THR A 16 -8.54 14.34 2.16
N ASP A 17 -7.72 13.47 1.60
CA ASP A 17 -7.27 12.19 2.15
C ASP A 17 -6.56 12.30 3.52
N GLU A 18 -7.01 13.15 4.45
CA GLU A 18 -6.45 13.39 5.80
C GLU A 18 -6.38 12.10 6.64
N TRP A 19 -7.03 11.03 6.20
CA TRP A 19 -6.98 9.70 6.80
C TRP A 19 -5.93 8.77 6.18
N TYR A 20 -5.44 9.07 4.98
CA TYR A 20 -4.43 8.27 4.29
C TYR A 20 -3.05 8.88 4.47
N THR A 21 -2.06 8.00 4.53
CA THR A 21 -0.66 8.43 4.64
C THR A 21 -0.09 8.68 3.26
N ASP A 22 0.36 9.91 3.02
CA ASP A 22 1.05 10.27 1.79
C ASP A 22 2.33 9.48 1.58
N TYR A 23 2.64 9.19 0.32
CA TYR A 23 3.87 8.50 -0.07
C TYR A 23 5.13 9.20 0.47
N SER A 24 5.18 10.54 0.46
CA SER A 24 6.34 11.29 0.97
C SER A 24 6.57 11.05 2.47
N THR A 25 5.48 10.95 3.24
CA THR A 25 5.55 10.68 4.67
C THR A 25 6.06 9.25 4.92
N ILE A 26 5.56 8.28 4.15
CA ILE A 26 6.01 6.88 4.21
C ILE A 26 7.51 6.78 3.91
N GLU A 27 7.98 7.44 2.85
CA GLU A 27 9.38 7.38 2.42
C GLU A 27 10.33 8.01 3.46
N LYS A 28 9.93 9.13 4.08
CA LYS A 28 10.68 9.78 5.16
C LYS A 28 10.77 8.94 6.43
N GLU A 29 9.73 8.18 6.75
CA GLU A 29 9.72 7.34 7.95
C GLU A 29 10.47 6.01 7.73
N LEU A 30 10.14 5.30 6.65
CA LEU A 30 10.62 3.93 6.44
C LEU A 30 12.12 3.83 6.14
N VAL A 31 12.75 4.91 5.68
CA VAL A 31 14.22 4.98 5.51
C VAL A 31 14.97 4.72 6.82
N HIS A 32 14.35 5.01 7.97
CA HIS A 32 14.95 4.77 9.27
C HIS A 32 14.91 3.29 9.71
N TYR A 33 14.15 2.45 8.99
CA TYR A 33 13.93 1.05 9.32
C TYR A 33 14.46 0.07 8.25
N GLU A 34 15.23 0.54 7.25
CA GLU A 34 15.75 -0.32 6.18
C GLU A 34 16.48 -1.58 6.70
N PRO A 35 17.37 -1.50 7.72
CA PRO A 35 18.06 -2.68 8.23
C PRO A 35 17.11 -3.76 8.78
N GLN A 36 15.97 -3.35 9.33
CA GLN A 36 14.98 -4.24 9.95
C GLN A 36 14.19 -5.03 8.91
N PHE A 37 14.10 -4.54 7.66
CA PHE A 37 13.39 -5.20 6.58
C PHE A 37 14.19 -6.31 5.88
N ARG A 38 15.52 -6.34 6.06
CA ARG A 38 16.40 -7.31 5.38
C ARG A 38 15.97 -8.76 5.65
N GLY A 39 15.66 -9.48 4.58
CA GLY A 39 15.24 -10.89 4.62
C GLY A 39 13.85 -11.13 5.23
N LYS A 40 13.07 -10.07 5.49
CA LYS A 40 11.73 -10.18 6.07
C LYS A 40 10.66 -10.41 5.02
N LYS A 41 9.53 -10.93 5.50
CA LYS A 41 8.28 -11.02 4.74
C LYS A 41 7.36 -9.92 5.26
N VAL A 42 6.86 -9.06 4.39
CA VAL A 42 5.96 -7.96 4.76
C VAL A 42 4.54 -8.30 4.32
N LEU A 43 3.59 -8.24 5.26
CA LEU A 43 2.16 -8.24 4.98
C LEU A 43 1.69 -6.79 4.95
N CYS A 44 1.17 -6.35 3.81
CA CYS A 44 0.63 -5.03 3.59
C CYS A 44 -0.88 -5.13 3.38
N ASN A 45 -1.67 -4.94 4.44
CA ASN A 45 -3.11 -4.79 4.27
C ASN A 45 -3.39 -3.44 3.56
N CYS A 46 -4.19 -3.46 2.51
CA CYS A 46 -4.56 -2.26 1.77
C CYS A 46 -5.95 -2.40 1.15
N ASP A 47 -6.56 -1.27 0.80
CA ASP A 47 -7.85 -1.27 0.11
C ASP A 47 -7.69 -1.63 -1.38
N ASP A 48 -6.60 -1.21 -2.02
CA ASP A 48 -6.19 -1.70 -3.33
C ASP A 48 -4.64 -1.78 -3.39
N PRO A 49 -4.04 -2.96 -3.68
CA PRO A 49 -2.60 -3.09 -3.90
C PRO A 49 -2.02 -2.17 -5.00
N TYR A 50 -2.82 -1.75 -5.97
CA TYR A 50 -2.39 -0.91 -7.09
C TYR A 50 -2.43 0.59 -6.75
N GLU A 51 -3.30 1.02 -5.84
CA GLU A 51 -3.43 2.44 -5.45
C GLU A 51 -2.74 2.76 -4.12
N SER A 52 -2.44 1.74 -3.29
CA SER A 52 -1.82 1.93 -1.99
C SER A 52 -0.40 2.52 -2.08
N ALA A 53 -0.19 3.65 -1.38
CA ALA A 53 1.12 4.28 -1.24
C ALA A 53 2.15 3.36 -0.55
N PHE A 54 1.72 2.55 0.42
CA PHE A 54 2.57 1.55 1.08
C PHE A 54 2.96 0.43 0.11
N ALA A 55 1.99 -0.14 -0.61
CA ALA A 55 2.29 -1.18 -1.59
C ALA A 55 3.28 -0.66 -2.65
N LYS A 56 3.03 0.55 -3.18
CA LYS A 56 3.93 1.23 -4.12
C LYS A 56 5.34 1.41 -3.57
N TYR A 57 5.49 1.83 -2.31
CA TYR A 57 6.79 2.00 -1.68
C TYR A 57 7.54 0.66 -1.56
N PHE A 58 6.89 -0.39 -1.06
CA PHE A 58 7.54 -1.69 -0.91
C PHE A 58 7.87 -2.34 -2.25
N LEU A 59 7.04 -2.16 -3.27
CA LEU A 59 7.30 -2.61 -4.63
C LEU A 59 8.54 -1.93 -5.23
N LYS A 60 8.59 -0.60 -5.15
CA LYS A 60 9.70 0.21 -5.70
C LYS A 60 11.02 -0.11 -4.99
N ASN A 61 10.97 -0.33 -3.67
CA ASN A 61 12.15 -0.55 -2.85
C ASN A 61 12.40 -2.03 -2.52
N PHE A 62 11.70 -2.99 -3.13
CA PHE A 62 11.76 -4.41 -2.77
C PHE A 62 13.20 -4.94 -2.72
N ASN A 63 13.98 -4.62 -3.75
CA ASN A 63 15.38 -5.02 -3.88
C ASN A 63 16.31 -4.24 -2.94
N ASN A 64 16.04 -2.95 -2.73
CA ASN A 64 16.83 -2.09 -1.84
C ASN A 64 16.69 -2.53 -0.37
N LEU A 65 15.44 -2.84 0.04
CA LEU A 65 15.10 -3.36 1.36
C LEU A 65 15.48 -4.84 1.55
N GLN A 66 15.88 -5.53 0.47
CA GLN A 66 16.20 -6.95 0.46
C GLN A 66 15.08 -7.82 1.07
N LEU A 67 13.84 -7.52 0.69
CA LEU A 67 12.68 -8.27 1.16
C LEU A 67 12.70 -9.70 0.62
N LYS A 68 12.28 -10.64 1.47
CA LYS A 68 12.09 -12.05 1.08
C LYS A 68 10.74 -12.26 0.42
N LYS A 69 9.71 -11.51 0.83
CA LYS A 69 8.36 -11.58 0.27
C LYS A 69 7.57 -10.33 0.60
N LEU A 70 6.74 -9.86 -0.32
CA LEU A 70 5.70 -8.87 -0.08
C LEU A 70 4.35 -9.52 -0.38
N VAL A 71 3.40 -9.42 0.55
CA VAL A 71 2.02 -9.88 0.36
C VAL A 71 1.11 -8.70 0.61
N CYS A 72 0.40 -8.22 -0.40
CA CYS A 72 -0.64 -7.23 -0.26
C CYS A 72 -2.01 -7.91 -0.29
N ILE A 73 -2.85 -7.63 0.70
CA ILE A 73 -4.21 -8.18 0.79
C ILE A 73 -5.23 -7.05 0.81
N SER A 74 -6.30 -7.21 0.05
CA SER A 74 -7.46 -6.30 0.03
C SER A 74 -8.75 -7.09 0.09
N TYR A 75 -9.76 -6.55 0.77
CA TYR A 75 -11.13 -7.06 0.72
C TYR A 75 -11.98 -6.41 -0.39
N ALA A 76 -11.50 -5.33 -1.00
CA ALA A 76 -12.23 -4.59 -2.01
C ALA A 76 -12.12 -5.27 -3.38
N LYS A 77 -13.21 -5.21 -4.15
CA LYS A 77 -13.20 -5.56 -5.58
C LYS A 77 -12.41 -4.47 -6.30
N SER A 78 -11.16 -4.74 -6.67
CA SER A 78 -10.38 -3.79 -7.47
C SER A 78 -11.07 -3.64 -8.83
N ALA A 79 -11.18 -2.41 -9.34
CA ALA A 79 -11.74 -2.15 -10.68
C ALA A 79 -10.99 -2.90 -11.79
N MET A 80 -9.73 -3.29 -11.53
CA MET A 80 -8.88 -4.05 -12.44
C MET A 80 -9.01 -5.57 -12.28
N HIS A 81 -9.65 -6.07 -11.21
CA HIS A 81 -9.74 -7.49 -10.92
C HIS A 81 -11.10 -7.84 -10.28
N SER A 82 -12.12 -8.02 -11.14
CA SER A 82 -13.43 -8.51 -10.75
C SER A 82 -13.42 -10.04 -10.75
N THR A 83 -13.02 -10.68 -9.65
CA THR A 83 -13.34 -12.10 -9.46
C THR A 83 -14.79 -12.22 -9.03
N GLU A 84 -15.54 -13.10 -9.68
CA GLU A 84 -16.97 -13.35 -9.39
C GLU A 84 -17.19 -13.96 -7.99
N ASP A 85 -16.13 -14.48 -7.37
CA ASP A 85 -16.12 -14.86 -5.97
C ASP A 85 -15.86 -13.63 -5.09
N ASP A 86 -16.60 -13.44 -3.99
CA ASP A 86 -16.38 -12.43 -2.93
C ASP A 86 -15.04 -12.61 -2.16
N LYS A 87 -14.04 -13.23 -2.80
CA LYS A 87 -12.69 -13.42 -2.30
C LYS A 87 -11.89 -12.16 -2.65
N GLY A 88 -11.35 -11.51 -1.62
CA GLY A 88 -10.52 -10.32 -1.78
C GLY A 88 -9.29 -10.51 -2.68
N LEU A 89 -8.66 -9.40 -3.06
CA LEU A 89 -7.47 -9.39 -3.91
C LEU A 89 -6.19 -9.68 -3.11
N ILE A 90 -5.37 -10.61 -3.60
CA ILE A 90 -4.06 -10.93 -3.01
C ILE A 90 -2.97 -10.75 -4.07
N LEU A 91 -2.05 -9.83 -3.83
CA LEU A 91 -0.82 -9.65 -4.60
C LEU A 91 0.35 -10.22 -3.80
N SER A 92 0.99 -11.29 -4.29
CA SER A 92 2.13 -11.92 -3.64
C SER A 92 3.37 -11.84 -4.52
N ILE A 93 4.46 -11.31 -3.98
CA ILE A 93 5.74 -11.14 -4.68
C ILE A 93 6.83 -11.79 -3.85
N ASP A 94 7.42 -12.84 -4.40
CA ASP A 94 8.53 -13.56 -3.80
C ASP A 94 9.88 -13.13 -4.38
N HIS A 95 9.89 -12.57 -5.59
CA HIS A 95 11.09 -12.08 -6.26
C HIS A 95 10.76 -10.93 -7.20
N MET A 96 11.49 -9.82 -7.09
CA MET A 96 11.37 -8.68 -7.98
C MET A 96 12.56 -8.68 -8.97
N PRO A 97 12.34 -8.70 -10.29
CA PRO A 97 13.45 -8.64 -11.24
C PRO A 97 14.28 -7.38 -11.00
N SER A 98 15.60 -7.54 -10.87
CA SER A 98 16.50 -6.40 -10.72
C SER A 98 16.47 -5.60 -12.02
N SER A 99 16.03 -4.34 -11.96
CA SER A 99 16.11 -3.41 -13.08
C SER A 99 17.56 -2.98 -13.31
N LYS A 100 18.43 -3.91 -13.69
CA LYS A 100 19.70 -3.62 -14.34
C LYS A 100 19.42 -3.47 -15.83
N ASN A 101 18.85 -2.33 -16.23
CA ASN A 101 18.91 -1.83 -17.59
C ASN A 101 18.51 -0.36 -17.60
N LYS A 102 19.52 0.50 -17.45
CA LYS A 102 19.53 1.79 -18.13
C LYS A 102 20.93 1.92 -18.73
N VAL A 103 20.96 1.66 -20.05
CA VAL A 103 22.08 1.98 -20.95
C VAL A 103 22.41 3.46 -20.80
#